data_AF-A0A9P5WBY4-F1
#
_entry.id   AF-A0A9P5WBY4-F1
#
_cell.length_a   1.000
_cell.length_b   1.000
_cell.length_c   1.000
_cell.angle_alpha   90.00
_cell.angle_beta   90.00
_cell.angle_gamma   90.00
#
_symmetry.space_group_name_H-M   'P 1'
#
loop_
_entity.id
_entity.type
_entity.pdbx_description
1 polymer ?
#
loop_
_entity_poly.entity_id
_entity_poly.type
_entity_poly.pdbx_seq_one_letter_code
_entity_poly.pdbx_strand_id
1 'polypeptide(L)'
;VTKAAWPIFRKQKFGRIINTTSAAGLYGNFGQANYSAAKLALVGFTQTLALEGKRDNITCNVIAPMAASRMTETVLPPDMLASLKPEMVTPLVEYLCHESTTETGSIFEVGAGFVGKLRWERTGGHGFPIDKSLLPEHVKEMWSKITDFEDGRTTHPTSTSESMESIMANFENVSGAGEAAQPTILSDDGKVDVEAAKTLVFPADVFEYKERDVILYNLGIGATRKDLHLVYENNEDFGAVPTFGVIPSFASMNSVPFGDIVPSFNPMMLLHGEQYLEIIKPFPTSGKLVSTPYIVDILDKGKGCVLTIGVKTADENGDAICVNEYTMFIRGSGGFGGKKEGADRGASTATNQIPNRKPDHVVQEKTHEDQAALYRLSGDWNPLHIDPDMAAVGGFDIPILHGLCSFGIAGKHIFKTYCNNNPESFKNIKVRFAKTVTPGETLETSMWREGNKVLFQVRSVERDAIIISNAAVELQGEALKAAPAPAAEAAPAAAAGGDFLSAAAFAQIKAGIDAMSPADRQAQVKKVKAVFQFELTNAAGKTATYHVDLKNGEGSNGDGSVGEGPAKGKADVVISTKDEVFVDLASGKANAQKLFMSGQIKVKGQVMLATKLGDILKANKSKL
;
A
#
# COMPACT_ATOMS: atom_id res chain seq x y z
N VAL A 1 45.60 -30.32 34.16
CA VAL A 1 46.21 -30.77 32.88
C VAL A 1 46.55 -29.58 31.99
N THR A 2 45.58 -28.77 31.58
CA THR A 2 45.81 -27.64 30.66
C THR A 2 46.92 -26.69 31.08
N LYS A 3 46.98 -26.29 32.37
CA LYS A 3 48.06 -25.46 32.92
C LYS A 3 49.46 -26.02 32.66
N ALA A 4 49.62 -27.35 32.70
CA ALA A 4 50.92 -28.00 32.46
C ALA A 4 51.28 -28.07 30.97
N ALA A 5 50.28 -28.25 30.09
CA ALA A 5 50.48 -28.29 28.63
C ALA A 5 50.67 -26.88 28.02
N TRP A 6 50.09 -25.85 28.63
CA TRP A 6 50.02 -24.50 28.08
C TRP A 6 51.39 -23.90 27.69
N PRO A 7 52.45 -23.96 28.54
CA PRO A 7 53.76 -23.42 28.15
C PRO A 7 54.38 -24.13 26.94
N ILE A 8 54.10 -25.44 26.78
CA ILE A 8 54.59 -26.25 25.66
C ILE A 8 53.89 -25.80 24.37
N PHE A 9 52.56 -25.70 24.39
CA PHE A 9 51.76 -25.26 23.25
C PHE A 9 52.14 -23.84 22.79
N ARG A 10 52.34 -22.91 23.73
CA ARG A 10 52.79 -21.55 23.42
C ARG A 10 54.17 -21.53 22.77
N LYS A 11 55.11 -22.34 23.27
CA LYS A 11 56.47 -22.43 22.73
C LYS A 11 56.48 -22.97 21.29
N GLN A 12 55.66 -23.98 20.99
CA GLN A 12 55.62 -24.61 19.66
C GLN A 12 54.67 -23.92 18.67
N LYS A 13 53.92 -22.89 19.11
CA LYS A 13 52.92 -22.18 18.28
C LYS A 13 51.87 -23.12 17.68
N PHE A 14 51.46 -24.12 18.45
CA PHE A 14 50.43 -25.06 18.08
C PHE A 14 49.87 -25.75 19.33
N GLY A 15 48.55 -25.82 19.44
CA GLY A 15 47.89 -26.59 20.49
C GLY A 15 46.41 -26.80 20.18
N ARG A 16 45.87 -27.93 20.64
CA ARG A 16 44.45 -28.27 20.53
C ARG A 16 44.00 -28.81 21.88
N ILE A 17 43.00 -28.17 22.48
CA ILE A 17 42.49 -28.54 23.80
C ILE A 17 41.01 -28.86 23.67
N ILE A 18 40.63 -30.02 24.17
CA ILE A 18 39.24 -30.43 24.30
C ILE A 18 38.91 -30.59 25.78
N ASN A 19 37.92 -29.83 26.23
CA ASN A 19 37.30 -30.04 27.54
C ASN A 19 35.97 -30.77 27.37
N THR A 20 35.52 -31.45 28.44
CA THR A 20 34.30 -32.26 28.39
C THR A 20 33.26 -31.72 29.35
N THR A 21 32.23 -31.04 28.83
CA THR A 21 31.00 -30.70 29.57
C THR A 21 29.99 -31.86 29.50
N SER A 22 28.71 -31.59 29.67
CA SER A 22 27.61 -32.56 29.54
C SER A 22 26.28 -31.82 29.38
N ALA A 23 25.24 -32.51 28.89
CA ALA A 23 23.87 -31.98 28.91
C ALA A 23 23.43 -31.54 30.31
N ALA A 24 23.80 -32.29 31.37
CA ALA A 24 23.54 -31.90 32.76
C ALA A 24 24.22 -30.58 33.15
N GLY A 25 25.38 -30.26 32.57
CA GLY A 25 26.04 -28.97 32.75
C GLY A 25 25.35 -27.84 31.98
N LEU A 26 24.92 -28.10 30.75
CA LEU A 26 24.33 -27.11 29.86
C LEU A 26 22.89 -26.75 30.24
N TYR A 27 22.09 -27.74 30.65
CA TYR A 27 20.64 -27.59 30.85
C TYR A 27 20.20 -27.87 32.30
N GLY A 28 21.11 -28.36 33.14
CA GLY A 28 20.79 -28.85 34.49
C GLY A 28 20.31 -30.31 34.50
N ASN A 29 20.44 -30.95 35.65
CA ASN A 29 19.83 -32.26 35.91
C ASN A 29 19.51 -32.42 37.40
N PHE A 30 18.38 -33.05 37.72
CA PHE A 30 17.91 -33.19 39.09
C PHE A 30 18.93 -33.96 39.96
N GLY A 31 19.20 -33.45 41.17
CA GLY A 31 20.12 -34.09 42.12
C GLY A 31 21.62 -33.98 41.78
N GLN A 32 22.00 -33.26 40.73
CA GLN A 32 23.39 -33.20 40.23
C GLN A 32 24.04 -31.81 40.30
N ALA A 33 23.63 -30.94 41.23
CA ALA A 33 24.09 -29.54 41.28
C ALA A 33 25.63 -29.37 41.26
N ASN A 34 26.36 -30.21 42.00
CA ASN A 34 27.83 -30.22 42.01
C ASN A 34 28.44 -30.59 40.65
N TYR A 35 27.89 -31.62 39.99
CA TYR A 35 28.34 -32.08 38.68
C TYR A 35 27.99 -31.07 37.59
N SER A 36 26.75 -30.56 37.56
CA SER A 36 26.29 -29.53 36.64
C SER A 36 27.14 -28.27 36.72
N ALA A 37 27.42 -27.77 37.95
CA ALA A 37 28.28 -26.61 38.16
C ALA A 37 29.70 -26.83 37.61
N ALA A 38 30.33 -27.96 37.94
CA ALA A 38 31.67 -28.28 37.46
C ALA A 38 31.73 -28.39 35.93
N LYS A 39 30.70 -28.97 35.30
CA LYS A 39 30.64 -29.16 33.85
C LYS A 39 30.38 -27.87 33.10
N LEU A 40 29.49 -27.01 33.59
CA LEU A 40 29.26 -25.70 32.98
C LEU A 40 30.50 -24.79 33.11
N ALA A 41 31.23 -24.87 34.23
CA ALA A 41 32.47 -24.10 34.43
C ALA A 41 33.53 -24.40 33.35
N LEU A 42 33.54 -25.63 32.80
CA LEU A 42 34.44 -25.99 31.69
C LEU A 42 34.11 -25.24 30.40
N VAL A 43 32.87 -24.80 30.19
CA VAL A 43 32.49 -23.99 29.04
C VAL A 43 33.17 -22.62 29.12
N GLY A 44 32.96 -21.90 30.23
CA GLY A 44 33.60 -20.60 30.46
C GLY A 44 35.12 -20.69 30.44
N PHE A 45 35.70 -21.68 31.12
CA PHE A 45 37.15 -21.93 31.09
C PHE A 45 37.70 -22.12 29.67
N THR A 46 36.99 -22.89 28.84
CA THR A 46 37.39 -23.15 27.44
C THR A 46 37.31 -21.87 26.60
N GLN A 47 36.22 -21.11 26.72
CA GLN A 47 36.02 -19.88 25.97
C GLN A 47 37.09 -18.84 26.30
N THR A 48 37.47 -18.71 27.58
CA THR A 48 38.59 -17.83 27.98
C THR A 48 39.92 -18.30 27.39
N LEU A 49 40.23 -19.60 27.48
CA LEU A 49 41.48 -20.13 26.91
C LEU A 49 41.54 -20.00 25.38
N ALA A 50 40.41 -20.11 24.68
CA ALA A 50 40.35 -19.89 23.24
C ALA A 50 40.82 -18.47 22.86
N LEU A 51 40.48 -17.47 23.68
CA LEU A 51 40.94 -16.09 23.49
C LEU A 51 42.43 -15.94 23.83
N GLU A 52 42.88 -16.48 24.97
CA GLU A 52 44.28 -16.43 25.40
C GLU A 52 45.23 -17.15 24.41
N GLY A 53 44.76 -18.23 23.79
CA GLY A 53 45.51 -19.09 22.89
C GLY A 53 45.62 -18.58 21.45
N LYS A 54 44.78 -17.62 21.04
CA LYS A 54 44.62 -17.18 19.64
C LYS A 54 45.95 -16.77 18.98
N ARG A 55 46.79 -16.01 19.70
CA ARG A 55 48.09 -15.51 19.19
C ARG A 55 49.15 -16.60 19.02
N ASP A 56 48.95 -17.74 19.67
CA ASP A 56 49.90 -18.86 19.71
C ASP A 56 49.37 -20.08 18.93
N ASN A 57 48.31 -19.92 18.11
CA ASN A 57 47.65 -21.02 17.37
C ASN A 57 47.25 -22.19 18.28
N ILE A 58 46.71 -21.84 19.45
CA ILE A 58 46.13 -22.78 20.40
C ILE A 58 44.62 -22.63 20.31
N THR A 59 43.93 -23.67 19.85
CA THR A 59 42.47 -23.72 19.86
C THR A 59 41.97 -24.53 21.04
N CYS A 60 40.85 -24.09 21.61
CA CYS A 60 40.22 -24.74 22.76
C CYS A 60 38.73 -24.90 22.47
N ASN A 61 38.21 -26.12 22.49
CA ASN A 61 36.79 -26.41 22.28
C ASN A 61 36.25 -27.29 23.41
N VAL A 62 34.92 -27.31 23.57
CA VAL A 62 34.25 -28.13 24.58
C VAL A 62 33.21 -29.02 23.91
N ILE A 63 33.16 -30.28 24.35
CA ILE A 63 32.17 -31.25 23.90
C ILE A 63 31.28 -31.68 25.05
N ALA A 64 30.00 -31.88 24.77
CA ALA A 64 28.98 -32.49 25.62
C ALA A 64 28.64 -33.87 25.04
N PRO A 65 29.41 -34.91 25.42
CA PRO A 65 29.21 -36.23 24.86
C PRO A 65 28.01 -36.94 25.48
N MET A 66 27.24 -37.63 24.65
CA MET A 66 26.26 -38.61 25.04
C MET A 66 26.76 -40.00 24.60
N ALA A 67 27.26 -40.77 25.56
CA ALA A 67 27.77 -42.13 25.36
C ALA A 67 27.31 -43.04 26.50
N ALA A 68 27.20 -44.33 26.21
CA ALA A 68 26.92 -45.36 27.21
C ALA A 68 28.06 -45.37 28.24
N SER A 69 27.69 -45.40 29.52
CA SER A 69 28.63 -45.49 30.63
C SER A 69 28.13 -46.54 31.61
N ARG A 70 29.01 -47.06 32.46
CA ARG A 70 28.62 -47.96 33.56
C ARG A 70 27.55 -47.35 34.47
N MET A 71 27.44 -46.02 34.51
CA MET A 71 26.46 -45.30 35.33
C MET A 71 25.08 -45.21 34.66
N THR A 72 24.98 -45.37 33.34
CA THR A 72 23.72 -45.29 32.56
C THR A 72 23.20 -46.66 32.12
N GLU A 73 23.97 -47.72 32.36
CA GLU A 73 23.70 -49.10 31.94
C GLU A 73 22.43 -49.72 32.58
N THR A 74 22.08 -49.30 33.80
CA THR A 74 20.88 -49.79 34.50
C THR A 74 19.63 -48.94 34.27
N VAL A 75 19.75 -47.85 33.51
CA VAL A 75 18.68 -46.85 33.33
C VAL A 75 18.13 -46.86 31.90
N LEU A 76 18.96 -47.15 30.89
CA LEU A 76 18.57 -47.13 29.48
C LEU A 76 18.32 -48.54 28.92
N PRO A 77 17.33 -48.72 28.01
CA PRO A 77 17.14 -49.95 27.26
C PRO A 77 18.39 -50.41 26.49
N PRO A 78 18.63 -51.72 26.33
CA PRO A 78 19.82 -52.27 25.66
C PRO A 78 20.07 -51.74 24.24
N ASP A 79 19.01 -51.57 23.44
CA ASP A 79 19.14 -51.12 22.05
C ASP A 79 19.61 -49.65 21.95
N MET A 80 19.24 -48.81 22.93
CA MET A 80 19.73 -47.44 23.01
C MET A 80 21.19 -47.40 23.49
N LEU A 81 21.56 -48.25 24.46
CA LEU A 81 22.96 -48.38 24.90
C LEU A 81 23.87 -48.83 23.75
N ALA A 82 23.40 -49.75 22.90
CA ALA A 82 24.13 -50.23 21.73
C ALA A 82 24.41 -49.13 20.69
N SER A 83 23.60 -48.07 20.66
CA SER A 83 23.75 -46.94 19.74
C SER A 83 24.61 -45.80 20.31
N LEU A 84 24.84 -45.78 21.63
CA LEU A 84 25.61 -44.77 22.35
C LEU A 84 27.09 -45.15 22.50
N LYS A 85 27.70 -45.63 21.41
CA LYS A 85 29.11 -46.05 21.39
C LYS A 85 30.07 -44.87 21.53
N PRO A 86 31.10 -44.91 22.41
CA PRO A 86 32.10 -43.84 22.52
C PRO A 86 32.80 -43.51 21.20
N GLU A 87 32.93 -44.48 20.31
CA GLU A 87 33.50 -44.34 18.96
C GLU A 87 32.71 -43.33 18.11
N MET A 88 31.44 -43.05 18.44
CA MET A 88 30.64 -42.03 17.76
C MET A 88 30.99 -40.60 18.19
N VAL A 89 31.77 -40.43 19.27
CA VAL A 89 32.28 -39.13 19.73
C VAL A 89 33.67 -38.82 19.15
N THR A 90 34.48 -39.87 18.94
CA THR A 90 35.88 -39.76 18.53
C THR A 90 36.11 -38.92 17.27
N PRO A 91 35.36 -39.06 16.16
CA PRO A 91 35.63 -38.31 14.94
C PRO A 91 35.56 -36.78 15.12
N LEU A 92 34.63 -36.29 15.94
CA LEU A 92 34.55 -34.86 16.25
C LEU A 92 35.79 -34.40 17.02
N VAL A 93 36.23 -35.19 18.02
CA VAL A 93 37.43 -34.88 18.80
C VAL A 93 38.67 -34.88 17.93
N GLU A 94 38.82 -35.86 17.04
CA GLU A 94 39.93 -35.93 16.09
C GLU A 94 39.95 -34.71 15.17
N TYR A 95 38.81 -34.32 14.61
CA TYR A 95 38.72 -33.14 13.75
C TYR A 95 39.05 -31.84 14.52
N LEU A 96 38.50 -31.64 15.71
CA LEU A 96 38.80 -30.47 16.55
C LEU A 96 40.25 -30.46 17.07
N CYS A 97 40.95 -31.59 17.00
CA CYS A 97 42.37 -31.72 17.29
C CYS A 97 43.28 -31.75 16.05
N HIS A 98 42.71 -31.69 14.85
CA HIS A 98 43.48 -31.70 13.61
C HIS A 98 44.15 -30.34 13.36
N GLU A 99 45.26 -30.31 12.62
CA GLU A 99 45.97 -29.06 12.32
C GLU A 99 45.14 -28.11 11.45
N SER A 100 44.29 -28.65 10.57
CA SER A 100 43.47 -27.88 9.64
C SER A 100 42.27 -27.17 10.28
N THR A 101 41.94 -27.48 11.54
CA THR A 101 40.80 -26.83 12.20
C THR A 101 41.15 -25.40 12.61
N THR A 102 40.22 -24.49 12.34
CA THR A 102 40.26 -23.10 12.82
C THR A 102 39.24 -22.87 13.95
N GLU A 103 38.46 -23.90 14.28
CA GLU A 103 37.40 -23.84 15.28
C GLU A 103 37.97 -23.68 16.69
N THR A 104 37.48 -22.70 17.45
CA THR A 104 37.93 -22.41 18.82
C THR A 104 36.83 -21.69 19.59
N GLY A 105 36.77 -21.89 20.90
CA GLY A 105 35.75 -21.32 21.79
C GLY A 105 34.37 -21.95 21.63
N SER A 106 34.26 -23.04 20.88
CA SER A 106 32.96 -23.62 20.50
C SER A 106 32.52 -24.75 21.41
N ILE A 107 31.20 -24.88 21.51
CA ILE A 107 30.48 -25.89 22.30
C ILE A 107 29.81 -26.83 21.32
N PHE A 108 30.02 -28.15 21.48
CA PHE A 108 29.37 -29.15 20.66
C PHE A 108 28.65 -30.18 21.51
N GLU A 109 27.46 -30.60 21.11
CA GLU A 109 26.85 -31.85 21.55
C GLU A 109 27.20 -32.96 20.56
N VAL A 110 27.46 -34.16 21.07
CA VAL A 110 27.86 -35.28 20.21
C VAL A 110 27.46 -36.61 20.82
N GLY A 111 26.89 -37.50 20.01
CA GLY A 111 26.51 -38.85 20.44
C GLY A 111 25.61 -39.53 19.43
N ALA A 112 25.64 -40.86 19.37
CA ALA A 112 24.81 -41.68 18.46
C ALA A 112 24.81 -41.21 16.98
N GLY A 113 25.92 -40.65 16.49
CA GLY A 113 26.03 -40.15 15.11
C GLY A 113 25.49 -38.75 14.88
N PHE A 114 25.01 -38.06 15.92
CA PHE A 114 24.66 -36.65 15.89
C PHE A 114 25.83 -35.79 16.35
N VAL A 115 26.03 -34.65 15.68
CA VAL A 115 26.93 -33.56 16.10
C VAL A 115 26.18 -32.24 15.91
N GLY A 116 26.04 -31.45 16.97
CA GLY A 116 25.41 -30.12 16.94
C GLY A 116 26.29 -29.08 17.61
N LYS A 117 26.46 -27.90 16.98
CA LYS A 117 27.13 -26.75 17.61
C LYS A 117 26.12 -25.94 18.41
N LEU A 118 26.47 -25.60 19.65
CA LEU A 118 25.67 -24.76 20.54
C LEU A 118 26.24 -23.34 20.62
N ARG A 119 25.35 -22.37 20.84
CA ARG A 119 25.67 -20.97 21.13
C ARG A 119 24.66 -20.39 22.11
N TRP A 120 25.01 -19.26 22.72
CA TRP A 120 24.08 -18.49 23.53
C TRP A 120 23.18 -17.62 22.65
N GLU A 121 21.92 -17.45 23.07
CA GLU A 121 20.97 -16.52 22.48
C GLU A 121 20.45 -15.60 23.59
N ARG A 122 20.29 -14.32 23.25
CA ARG A 122 19.79 -13.28 24.13
C ARG A 122 18.61 -12.60 23.45
N THR A 123 17.52 -12.40 24.17
CA THR A 123 16.37 -11.60 23.73
C THR A 123 16.78 -10.17 23.36
N GLY A 124 15.91 -9.44 22.67
CA GLY A 124 16.11 -8.00 22.47
C GLY A 124 16.05 -7.19 23.77
N GLY A 125 15.51 -7.76 24.85
CA GLY A 125 15.37 -7.11 26.14
C GLY A 125 14.53 -5.83 26.12
N HIS A 126 14.65 -5.04 27.17
CA HIS A 126 14.03 -3.72 27.29
C HIS A 126 14.98 -2.75 27.99
N GLY A 127 15.13 -1.56 27.42
CA GLY A 127 15.89 -0.47 28.00
C GLY A 127 15.00 0.41 28.88
N PHE A 128 15.36 0.55 30.15
CA PHE A 128 14.68 1.46 31.08
C PHE A 128 15.40 2.81 31.14
N PRO A 129 14.67 3.93 31.29
CA PRO A 129 15.29 5.24 31.46
C PRO A 129 16.23 5.29 32.66
N ILE A 130 17.47 5.73 32.46
CA ILE A 130 18.56 5.64 33.45
C ILE A 130 18.54 6.74 34.53
N ASP A 131 17.76 7.79 34.31
CA ASP A 131 17.56 8.93 35.22
C ASP A 131 16.27 8.81 36.05
N LYS A 132 15.44 7.80 35.77
CA LYS A 132 14.28 7.43 36.59
C LYS A 132 14.64 6.30 37.54
N SER A 133 13.94 6.24 38.66
CA SER A 133 14.04 5.10 39.57
C SER A 133 13.44 3.85 38.90
N LEU A 134 14.26 2.82 38.71
CA LEU A 134 13.79 1.52 38.24
C LEU A 134 13.19 0.72 39.40
N LEU A 135 11.86 0.61 39.43
CA LEU A 135 11.11 -0.17 40.41
C LEU A 135 10.83 -1.60 39.89
N PRO A 136 10.65 -2.60 40.76
CA PRO A 136 10.28 -3.95 40.36
C PRO A 136 9.01 -4.01 39.50
N GLU A 137 8.06 -3.12 39.73
CA GLU A 137 6.80 -3.02 38.98
C GLU A 137 7.04 -2.69 37.50
N HIS A 138 7.97 -1.78 37.19
CA HIS A 138 8.33 -1.45 35.80
C HIS A 138 8.92 -2.66 35.06
N VAL A 139 9.74 -3.46 35.75
CA VAL A 139 10.29 -4.70 35.19
C VAL A 139 9.19 -5.71 34.92
N LYS A 140 8.24 -5.84 35.84
CA LYS A 140 7.08 -6.72 35.69
C LYS A 140 6.19 -6.31 34.50
N GLU A 141 5.94 -5.02 34.32
CA GLU A 141 5.13 -4.49 33.22
C GLU A 141 5.73 -4.82 31.84
N MET A 142 7.06 -4.77 31.73
CA MET A 142 7.78 -5.06 30.49
C MET A 142 8.25 -6.52 30.39
N TRP A 143 7.81 -7.40 31.29
CA TRP A 143 8.35 -8.76 31.40
C TRP A 143 8.18 -9.58 30.12
N SER A 144 7.02 -9.48 29.47
CA SER A 144 6.77 -10.15 28.19
C SER A 144 7.80 -9.75 27.14
N LYS A 145 8.06 -8.45 26.99
CA LYS A 145 9.06 -7.92 26.05
C LYS A 145 10.50 -8.24 26.44
N ILE A 146 10.83 -8.28 27.74
CA ILE A 146 12.17 -8.64 28.22
C ILE A 146 12.48 -10.10 27.89
N THR A 147 11.47 -10.96 27.94
CA THR A 147 11.61 -12.42 27.79
C THR A 147 11.22 -12.93 26.41
N ASP A 148 10.94 -12.04 25.45
CA ASP A 148 10.53 -12.39 24.09
C ASP A 148 11.74 -12.77 23.21
N PHE A 149 11.71 -14.00 22.70
CA PHE A 149 12.68 -14.50 21.72
C PHE A 149 12.16 -14.39 20.27
N GLU A 150 10.89 -14.06 20.07
CA GLU A 150 10.23 -14.09 18.76
C GLU A 150 9.97 -12.70 18.17
N ASP A 151 10.42 -11.64 18.84
CA ASP A 151 10.22 -10.25 18.42
C ASP A 151 11.20 -9.74 17.35
N GLY A 152 12.01 -10.65 16.79
CA GLY A 152 12.99 -10.35 15.74
C GLY A 152 14.24 -9.60 16.21
N ARG A 153 14.42 -9.37 17.52
CA ARG A 153 15.57 -8.63 18.08
C ARG A 153 16.59 -9.52 18.80
N THR A 154 16.50 -10.84 18.67
CA THR A 154 17.45 -11.74 19.33
C THR A 154 18.88 -11.56 18.82
N THR A 155 19.84 -11.79 19.71
CA THR A 155 21.27 -11.63 19.42
C THR A 155 22.07 -12.83 19.94
N HIS A 156 23.25 -13.06 19.34
CA HIS A 156 24.16 -14.14 19.71
C HIS A 156 25.54 -13.59 20.11
N PRO A 157 25.67 -12.88 21.24
CA PRO A 157 26.91 -12.24 21.62
C PRO A 157 28.03 -13.27 21.81
N THR A 158 29.16 -13.05 21.13
CA THR A 158 30.35 -13.92 21.16
C THR A 158 31.53 -13.32 21.93
N SER A 159 31.40 -12.05 22.33
CA SER A 159 32.40 -11.32 23.09
C SER A 159 31.78 -10.51 24.23
N THR A 160 32.60 -10.12 25.22
CA THR A 160 32.16 -9.20 26.28
C THR A 160 31.74 -7.85 25.71
N SER A 161 32.40 -7.39 24.65
CA SER A 161 32.06 -6.14 23.96
C SER A 161 30.67 -6.20 23.34
N GLU A 162 30.36 -7.23 22.53
CA GLU A 162 29.03 -7.45 21.95
C GLU A 162 27.94 -7.60 23.03
N SER A 163 28.28 -8.21 24.17
CA SER A 163 27.34 -8.34 25.28
C SER A 163 26.94 -6.99 25.90
N MET A 164 27.80 -5.96 25.80
CA MET A 164 27.55 -4.64 26.38
C MET A 164 26.84 -3.67 25.43
N GLU A 165 26.75 -3.97 24.13
CA GLU A 165 26.20 -3.05 23.12
C GLU A 165 24.80 -2.52 23.48
N SER A 166 23.86 -3.39 23.84
CA SER A 166 22.50 -2.99 24.22
C SER A 166 22.47 -2.16 25.52
N ILE A 167 23.41 -2.38 26.44
CA ILE A 167 23.52 -1.61 27.68
C ILE A 167 24.08 -0.22 27.39
N MET A 168 25.12 -0.15 26.55
CA MET A 168 25.72 1.12 26.13
C MET A 168 24.72 1.96 25.33
N ALA A 169 23.95 1.34 24.42
CA ALA A 169 22.87 2.02 23.72
C ALA A 169 21.82 2.59 24.69
N ASN A 170 21.59 1.92 25.82
CA ASN A 170 20.68 2.41 26.85
C ASN A 170 21.25 3.56 27.70
N PHE A 171 22.54 3.90 27.61
CA PHE A 171 23.08 5.07 28.32
C PHE A 171 22.51 6.39 27.79
N GLU A 172 21.99 6.38 26.58
CA GLU A 172 21.30 7.52 25.98
C GLU A 172 19.80 7.56 26.33
N ASN A 173 19.27 6.50 26.95
CA ASN A 173 17.90 6.41 27.41
C ASN A 173 17.75 7.16 28.75
N VAL A 174 17.73 8.48 28.73
CA VAL A 174 17.30 9.30 29.88
C VAL A 174 15.87 9.79 29.63
N SER A 175 15.07 9.88 30.68
CA SER A 175 13.73 10.42 30.65
C SER A 175 13.77 11.86 30.17
N GLY A 176 12.95 12.15 29.17
CA GLY A 176 13.00 13.43 28.47
C GLY A 176 14.08 13.57 27.39
N ALA A 177 15.08 12.68 27.27
CA ALA A 177 15.90 12.58 26.05
C ALA A 177 15.37 11.44 25.19
N GLY A 178 14.67 11.81 24.13
CA GLY A 178 13.91 10.89 23.27
C GLY A 178 12.41 10.93 23.57
N GLU A 179 12.02 11.24 24.81
CA GLU A 179 10.71 11.81 25.09
C GLU A 179 10.82 13.35 25.00
N ALA A 180 10.74 13.89 23.78
CA ALA A 180 9.76 14.97 23.66
C ALA A 180 8.49 14.33 24.22
N ALA A 181 7.94 14.85 25.33
CA ALA A 181 6.64 14.41 25.82
C ALA A 181 5.80 14.15 24.57
N GLN A 182 5.45 12.88 24.28
CA GLN A 182 4.76 12.59 23.03
C GLN A 182 3.61 13.56 23.05
N PRO A 183 3.56 14.49 22.08
CA PRO A 183 2.66 15.61 22.23
C PRO A 183 1.28 15.01 22.43
N THR A 184 0.49 15.59 23.33
CA THR A 184 -0.87 15.11 23.55
C THR A 184 -1.65 15.28 22.25
N ILE A 185 -1.65 14.23 21.42
CA ILE A 185 -2.25 14.25 20.10
C ILE A 185 -3.75 14.31 20.26
N LEU A 186 -4.27 13.48 21.15
CA LEU A 186 -5.66 13.42 21.51
C LEU A 186 -5.82 13.93 22.94
N SER A 187 -6.47 15.07 23.10
CA SER A 187 -6.82 15.59 24.43
C SER A 187 -8.04 14.87 25.02
N ASP A 188 -8.22 14.98 26.35
CA ASP A 188 -9.36 14.37 27.05
C ASP A 188 -10.73 14.86 26.56
N ASP A 189 -10.80 16.06 25.98
CA ASP A 189 -12.02 16.61 25.35
C ASP A 189 -12.19 16.18 23.88
N GLY A 190 -11.34 15.27 23.39
CA GLY A 190 -11.41 14.64 22.06
C GLY A 190 -10.85 15.49 20.93
N LYS A 191 -10.07 16.56 21.21
CA LYS A 191 -9.42 17.36 20.16
C LYS A 191 -8.16 16.67 19.65
N VAL A 192 -7.89 16.85 18.36
CA VAL A 192 -6.70 16.30 17.69
C VAL A 192 -5.71 17.41 17.37
N ASP A 193 -4.49 17.34 17.90
CA ASP A 193 -3.36 18.16 17.48
C ASP A 193 -2.65 17.53 16.26
N VAL A 194 -3.05 17.99 15.08
CA VAL A 194 -2.58 17.46 13.80
C VAL A 194 -1.10 17.74 13.56
N GLU A 195 -0.60 18.90 13.99
CA GLU A 195 0.80 19.26 13.76
C GLU A 195 1.71 18.47 14.69
N ALA A 196 1.25 18.20 15.90
CA ALA A 196 1.96 17.32 16.79
C ALA A 196 1.87 15.84 16.36
N ALA A 197 0.77 15.40 15.72
CA ALA A 197 0.67 14.05 15.16
C ALA A 197 1.71 13.81 14.06
N LYS A 198 2.04 14.85 13.28
CA LYS A 198 3.06 14.82 12.22
C LYS A 198 4.49 14.68 12.74
N THR A 199 4.74 14.96 14.02
CA THR A 199 6.07 14.79 14.64
C THR A 199 6.26 13.41 15.28
N LEU A 200 5.24 12.56 15.29
CA LEU A 200 5.35 11.19 15.79
C LEU A 200 6.37 10.39 14.99
N VAL A 201 7.20 9.65 15.70
CA VAL A 201 8.16 8.70 15.14
C VAL A 201 7.62 7.30 15.38
N PHE A 202 7.43 6.56 14.29
CA PHE A 202 7.00 5.17 14.34
C PHE A 202 8.20 4.24 14.09
N PRO A 203 8.23 3.04 14.68
CA PRO A 203 9.21 2.02 14.35
C PRO A 203 9.20 1.73 12.84
N ALA A 204 10.39 1.60 12.26
CA ALA A 204 10.51 1.05 10.92
C ALA A 204 10.29 -0.47 10.96
N ASP A 205 9.76 -1.01 9.87
CA ASP A 205 9.59 -2.45 9.68
C ASP A 205 10.45 -2.96 8.51
N VAL A 206 10.83 -4.23 8.57
CA VAL A 206 11.72 -4.86 7.60
C VAL A 206 10.93 -5.88 6.79
N PHE A 207 10.92 -5.68 5.47
CA PHE A 207 10.32 -6.60 4.52
C PHE A 207 11.39 -7.29 3.67
N GLU A 208 11.59 -8.58 3.91
CA GLU A 208 12.46 -9.44 3.10
C GLU A 208 11.64 -10.26 2.11
N TYR A 209 12.05 -10.25 0.84
CA TYR A 209 11.32 -10.93 -0.23
C TYR A 209 12.25 -11.58 -1.25
N LYS A 210 11.71 -12.57 -1.94
CA LYS A 210 12.37 -13.30 -3.02
C LYS A 210 11.52 -13.27 -4.29
N GLU A 211 12.05 -13.86 -5.35
CA GLU A 211 11.38 -14.00 -6.65
C GLU A 211 10.00 -14.67 -6.49
N ARG A 212 9.88 -15.61 -5.55
CA ARG A 212 8.61 -16.23 -5.16
C ARG A 212 7.53 -15.20 -4.81
N ASP A 213 7.88 -14.20 -4.00
CA ASP A 213 6.93 -13.22 -3.47
C ASP A 213 6.52 -12.23 -4.57
N VAL A 214 7.46 -11.91 -5.49
CA VAL A 214 7.17 -11.15 -6.72
C VAL A 214 6.19 -11.91 -7.62
N ILE A 215 6.43 -13.20 -7.88
CA ILE A 215 5.54 -14.05 -8.68
C ILE A 215 4.16 -14.14 -8.01
N LEU A 216 4.13 -14.35 -6.69
CA LEU A 216 2.89 -14.47 -5.93
C LEU A 216 2.03 -13.20 -6.02
N TYR A 217 2.65 -12.03 -5.89
CA TYR A 217 1.97 -10.76 -6.10
C TYR A 217 1.44 -10.62 -7.53
N ASN A 218 2.31 -10.86 -8.53
CA ASN A 218 1.95 -10.74 -9.94
C ASN A 218 0.75 -11.65 -10.30
N LEU A 219 0.75 -12.90 -9.84
CA LEU A 219 -0.40 -13.82 -9.97
C LEU A 219 -1.62 -13.32 -9.20
N GLY A 220 -1.43 -12.80 -7.98
CA GLY A 220 -2.47 -12.21 -7.15
C GLY A 220 -3.19 -11.01 -7.78
N ILE A 221 -2.56 -10.33 -8.74
CA ILE A 221 -3.16 -9.25 -9.54
C ILE A 221 -3.49 -9.71 -10.98
N GLY A 222 -3.61 -11.02 -11.19
CA GLY A 222 -4.12 -11.62 -12.42
C GLY A 222 -3.09 -11.82 -13.53
N ALA A 223 -1.78 -11.75 -13.26
CA ALA A 223 -0.81 -12.26 -14.23
C ALA A 223 -1.04 -13.76 -14.47
N THR A 224 -0.71 -14.23 -15.67
CA THR A 224 -0.96 -15.63 -16.06
C THR A 224 0.33 -16.30 -16.50
N ARG A 225 0.27 -17.62 -16.72
CA ARG A 225 1.37 -18.40 -17.33
C ARG A 225 1.86 -17.87 -18.69
N LYS A 226 1.13 -16.95 -19.33
CA LYS A 226 1.53 -16.33 -20.61
C LYS A 226 2.39 -15.09 -20.42
N ASP A 227 2.37 -14.50 -19.23
CA ASP A 227 3.12 -13.29 -18.88
C ASP A 227 4.46 -13.71 -18.23
N LEU A 228 5.31 -14.41 -19.00
CA LEU A 228 6.54 -15.04 -18.46
C LEU A 228 7.47 -14.06 -17.75
N HIS A 229 7.56 -12.81 -18.22
CA HIS A 229 8.31 -11.73 -17.58
C HIS A 229 7.78 -11.34 -16.18
N LEU A 230 6.60 -11.84 -15.78
CA LEU A 230 6.03 -11.62 -14.45
C LEU A 230 5.98 -12.88 -13.59
N VAL A 231 6.04 -14.08 -14.19
CA VAL A 231 5.77 -15.34 -13.48
C VAL A 231 6.88 -16.39 -13.61
N TYR A 232 7.96 -16.08 -14.31
CA TYR A 232 9.10 -16.98 -14.48
C TYR A 232 10.42 -16.26 -14.16
N GLU A 233 11.05 -16.67 -13.07
CA GLU A 233 12.24 -16.05 -12.49
C GLU A 233 13.49 -16.10 -13.38
N ASN A 234 13.54 -17.01 -14.37
CA ASN A 234 14.64 -17.07 -15.34
C ASN A 234 14.32 -16.37 -16.68
N ASN A 235 13.20 -15.66 -16.79
CA ASN A 235 12.97 -14.77 -17.92
C ASN A 235 13.95 -13.57 -17.82
N GLU A 236 14.56 -13.16 -18.93
CA GLU A 236 15.55 -12.06 -18.94
C GLU A 236 14.94 -10.72 -18.47
N ASP A 237 13.63 -10.54 -18.69
CA ASP A 237 12.88 -9.35 -18.30
C ASP A 237 12.05 -9.59 -17.01
N PHE A 238 12.40 -10.60 -16.20
CA PHE A 238 11.65 -10.92 -14.99
C PHE A 238 11.60 -9.74 -14.02
N GLY A 239 10.40 -9.36 -13.57
CA GLY A 239 10.23 -8.27 -12.63
C GLY A 239 8.83 -8.17 -12.02
N ALA A 240 8.73 -7.31 -11.00
CA ALA A 240 7.47 -6.97 -10.38
C ALA A 240 6.70 -5.93 -11.21
N VAL A 241 5.37 -6.04 -11.27
CA VAL A 241 4.55 -4.89 -11.67
C VAL A 241 4.81 -3.76 -10.65
N PRO A 242 5.01 -2.49 -11.07
CA PRO A 242 5.41 -1.40 -10.17
C PRO A 242 4.52 -1.21 -8.94
N THR A 243 3.24 -1.58 -9.03
CA THR A 243 2.29 -1.56 -7.92
C THR A 243 2.64 -2.51 -6.77
N PHE A 244 3.62 -3.41 -6.94
CA PHE A 244 4.22 -4.19 -5.85
C PHE A 244 4.72 -3.31 -4.71
N GLY A 245 5.03 -2.04 -4.98
CA GLY A 245 5.48 -1.09 -3.97
C GLY A 245 4.53 -0.79 -2.82
N VAL A 246 3.26 -1.24 -2.87
CA VAL A 246 2.36 -1.20 -1.70
C VAL A 246 2.66 -2.32 -0.69
N ILE A 247 3.20 -3.46 -1.16
CA ILE A 247 3.38 -4.67 -0.36
C ILE A 247 4.34 -4.47 0.82
N PRO A 248 5.56 -3.90 0.65
CA PRO A 248 6.53 -3.80 1.75
C PRO A 248 6.00 -3.01 2.96
N SER A 249 5.07 -2.09 2.74
CA SER A 249 4.56 -1.20 3.79
C SER A 249 3.51 -1.84 4.69
N PHE A 250 2.92 -2.98 4.34
CA PHE A 250 1.79 -3.55 5.09
C PHE A 250 2.11 -3.80 6.56
N ALA A 251 3.24 -4.43 6.86
CA ALA A 251 3.62 -4.73 8.25
C ALA A 251 3.93 -3.45 9.05
N SER A 252 4.58 -2.45 8.44
CA SER A 252 4.84 -1.16 9.08
C SER A 252 3.56 -0.42 9.50
N MET A 253 2.44 -0.60 8.78
CA MET A 253 1.18 0.05 9.13
C MET A 253 0.60 -0.45 10.48
N ASN A 254 0.97 -1.65 10.93
CA ASN A 254 0.56 -2.18 12.23
C ASN A 254 1.19 -1.44 13.41
N SER A 255 2.30 -0.70 13.20
CA SER A 255 2.96 0.06 14.25
C SER A 255 2.30 1.41 14.52
N VAL A 256 1.31 1.83 13.71
CA VAL A 256 0.64 3.12 13.87
C VAL A 256 -0.53 2.98 14.85
N PRO A 257 -0.50 3.64 16.03
CA PRO A 257 -1.54 3.51 17.05
C PRO A 257 -2.74 4.42 16.72
N PHE A 258 -3.62 3.98 15.84
CA PHE A 258 -4.78 4.78 15.40
C PHE A 258 -5.60 5.35 16.55
N GLY A 259 -5.80 4.58 17.64
CA GLY A 259 -6.58 5.02 18.82
C GLY A 259 -5.97 6.18 19.60
N ASP A 260 -4.65 6.35 19.51
CA ASP A 260 -3.94 7.44 20.18
C ASP A 260 -3.89 8.71 19.31
N ILE A 261 -4.20 8.56 18.02
CA ILE A 261 -4.11 9.63 17.01
C ILE A 261 -5.48 10.24 16.72
N VAL A 262 -6.54 9.43 16.70
CA VAL A 262 -7.89 9.89 16.36
C VAL A 262 -8.94 9.45 17.40
N PRO A 263 -9.92 10.30 17.73
CA PRO A 263 -10.91 10.01 18.77
C PRO A 263 -11.81 8.84 18.39
N SER A 264 -12.24 8.04 19.36
CA SER A 264 -13.28 7.00 19.13
C SER A 264 -12.94 6.04 17.97
N PHE A 265 -11.66 5.71 17.79
CA PHE A 265 -11.24 4.81 16.73
C PHE A 265 -11.93 3.44 16.85
N ASN A 266 -12.50 2.98 15.75
CA ASN A 266 -13.03 1.63 15.61
C ASN A 266 -12.53 1.06 14.27
N PRO A 267 -11.75 -0.04 14.28
CA PRO A 267 -11.21 -0.62 13.06
C PRO A 267 -12.29 -1.08 12.08
N MET A 268 -13.48 -1.47 12.54
CA MET A 268 -14.61 -1.85 11.67
C MET A 268 -15.21 -0.66 10.91
N MET A 269 -14.89 0.56 11.34
CA MET A 269 -15.38 1.80 10.75
C MET A 269 -14.36 2.46 9.81
N LEU A 270 -13.16 1.88 9.71
CA LEU A 270 -12.09 2.30 8.82
C LEU A 270 -12.33 1.79 7.40
N LEU A 271 -12.27 2.70 6.43
CA LEU A 271 -12.29 2.38 5.01
C LEU A 271 -11.04 2.93 4.36
N HIS A 272 -10.38 2.12 3.54
CA HIS A 272 -9.29 2.59 2.68
C HIS A 272 -9.91 3.37 1.50
N GLY A 273 -9.75 4.69 1.48
CA GLY A 273 -10.43 5.60 0.56
C GLY A 273 -9.62 5.95 -0.68
N GLU A 274 -8.35 6.32 -0.52
CA GLU A 274 -7.44 6.67 -1.62
C GLU A 274 -6.06 6.07 -1.38
N GLN A 275 -5.37 5.75 -2.48
CA GLN A 275 -3.99 5.26 -2.47
C GLN A 275 -3.15 6.09 -3.43
N TYR A 276 -1.97 6.49 -2.98
CA TYR A 276 -0.89 6.99 -3.83
C TYR A 276 0.35 6.12 -3.65
N LEU A 277 1.06 5.86 -4.73
CA LEU A 277 2.36 5.18 -4.74
C LEU A 277 3.27 5.88 -5.75
N GLU A 278 4.45 6.29 -5.30
CA GLU A 278 5.53 6.82 -6.12
C GLU A 278 6.72 5.87 -6.12
N ILE A 279 7.23 5.58 -7.30
CA ILE A 279 8.37 4.70 -7.55
C ILE A 279 9.59 5.59 -7.77
N ILE A 280 10.56 5.51 -6.87
CA ILE A 280 11.82 6.26 -6.96
C ILE A 280 12.84 5.44 -7.74
N LYS A 281 12.90 4.12 -7.46
CA LYS A 281 13.70 3.14 -8.19
C LYS A 281 12.86 1.89 -8.46
N PRO A 282 13.05 1.18 -9.58
CA PRO A 282 12.45 -0.14 -9.77
C PRO A 282 12.79 -1.09 -8.63
N PHE A 283 11.84 -1.98 -8.31
CA PHE A 283 12.06 -3.01 -7.31
C PHE A 283 13.01 -4.08 -7.84
N PRO A 284 14.04 -4.47 -7.09
CA PRO A 284 14.79 -5.68 -7.42
C PRO A 284 13.88 -6.91 -7.32
N THR A 285 14.32 -8.04 -7.87
CA THR A 285 13.53 -9.28 -7.88
C THR A 285 13.58 -10.03 -6.55
N SER A 286 14.51 -9.66 -5.68
CA SER A 286 14.65 -10.11 -4.30
C SER A 286 15.40 -9.04 -3.50
N GLY A 287 15.27 -9.05 -2.18
CA GLY A 287 16.02 -8.14 -1.32
C GLY A 287 15.35 -7.87 0.02
N LYS A 288 15.92 -6.88 0.71
CA LYS A 288 15.49 -6.41 2.02
C LYS A 288 15.14 -4.94 1.94
N LEU A 289 13.93 -4.59 2.34
CA LEU A 289 13.41 -3.22 2.34
C LEU A 289 13.06 -2.80 3.77
N VAL A 290 13.27 -1.52 4.06
CA VAL A 290 12.93 -0.90 5.34
C VAL A 290 11.84 0.14 5.10
N SER A 291 10.68 -0.04 5.72
CA SER A 291 9.52 0.83 5.59
C SER A 291 9.27 1.62 6.87
N THR A 292 9.24 2.95 6.76
CA THR A 292 9.04 3.87 7.88
C THR A 292 7.76 4.69 7.67
N PRO A 293 6.71 4.48 8.50
CA PRO A 293 5.48 5.25 8.41
C PRO A 293 5.64 6.66 9.03
N TYR A 294 4.77 7.59 8.63
CA TYR A 294 4.66 8.93 9.19
C TYR A 294 3.26 9.51 8.93
N ILE A 295 2.78 10.42 9.78
CA ILE A 295 1.49 11.08 9.55
C ILE A 295 1.66 12.20 8.51
N VAL A 296 0.85 12.16 7.46
CA VAL A 296 0.83 13.19 6.41
C VAL A 296 -0.19 14.27 6.73
N ASP A 297 -1.41 13.88 7.10
CA ASP A 297 -2.47 14.84 7.46
C ASP A 297 -3.63 14.18 8.20
N ILE A 298 -4.40 14.98 8.96
CA ILE A 298 -5.64 14.55 9.62
C ILE A 298 -6.71 15.62 9.39
N LEU A 299 -7.83 15.24 8.77
CA LEU A 299 -8.93 16.14 8.42
C LEU A 299 -10.21 15.76 9.14
N ASP A 300 -10.89 16.76 9.71
CA ASP A 300 -12.20 16.59 10.32
C ASP A 300 -13.30 16.69 9.27
N LYS A 301 -14.08 15.62 9.10
CA LYS A 301 -15.25 15.55 8.20
C LYS A 301 -16.57 15.58 8.96
N GLY A 302 -16.57 16.06 10.21
CA GLY A 302 -17.73 16.19 11.08
C GLY A 302 -18.10 14.89 11.76
N LYS A 303 -18.72 13.94 11.04
CA LYS A 303 -19.11 12.62 11.59
C LYS A 303 -18.02 11.54 11.48
N GLY A 304 -16.83 11.92 11.08
CA GLY A 304 -15.67 11.06 10.89
C GLY A 304 -14.46 11.89 10.50
N CYS A 305 -13.32 11.25 10.28
CA CYS A 305 -12.12 11.91 9.82
C CYS A 305 -11.52 11.24 8.59
N VAL A 306 -10.61 11.97 7.94
CA VAL A 306 -9.66 11.40 7.00
C VAL A 306 -8.28 11.44 7.66
N LEU A 307 -7.66 10.28 7.81
CA LEU A 307 -6.27 10.15 8.23
C LEU A 307 -5.45 9.79 6.99
N THR A 308 -4.35 10.50 6.76
CA THR A 308 -3.40 10.16 5.69
C THR A 308 -2.08 9.75 6.32
N ILE A 309 -1.63 8.53 6.05
CA ILE A 309 -0.36 7.99 6.52
C ILE A 309 0.56 7.82 5.31
N GLY A 310 1.73 8.42 5.37
CA GLY A 310 2.80 8.21 4.42
C GLY A 310 3.70 7.07 4.86
N VAL A 311 4.28 6.32 3.93
CA VAL A 311 5.32 5.32 4.22
C VAL A 311 6.46 5.51 3.24
N LYS A 312 7.67 5.76 3.77
CA LYS A 312 8.90 5.79 2.98
C LYS A 312 9.55 4.41 3.04
N THR A 313 9.89 3.86 1.89
CA THR A 313 10.58 2.57 1.80
C THR A 313 11.96 2.76 1.18
N ALA A 314 12.98 2.24 1.84
CA ALA A 314 14.37 2.25 1.38
C ALA A 314 14.95 0.82 1.31
N ASP A 315 16.03 0.63 0.57
CA ASP A 315 16.80 -0.62 0.57
C ASP A 315 17.73 -0.74 1.79
N GLU A 316 18.47 -1.85 1.88
CA GLU A 316 19.42 -2.11 2.97
C GLU A 316 20.57 -1.08 3.07
N ASN A 317 20.84 -0.32 2.01
CA ASN A 317 21.85 0.73 1.98
C ASN A 317 21.28 2.11 2.36
N GLY A 318 19.96 2.19 2.58
CA GLY A 318 19.26 3.44 2.89
C GLY A 318 18.84 4.25 1.66
N ASP A 319 18.98 3.69 0.45
CA ASP A 319 18.52 4.36 -0.77
C ASP A 319 17.00 4.25 -0.90
N ALA A 320 16.34 5.36 -1.20
CA ALA A 320 14.89 5.39 -1.35
C ALA A 320 14.41 4.58 -2.57
N ILE A 321 13.40 3.73 -2.37
CA ILE A 321 12.79 2.86 -3.38
C ILE A 321 11.40 3.33 -3.77
N CYS A 322 10.53 3.60 -2.79
CA CYS A 322 9.18 4.10 -3.04
C CYS A 322 8.62 4.91 -1.87
N VAL A 323 7.55 5.66 -2.16
CA VAL A 323 6.74 6.36 -1.16
C VAL A 323 5.28 6.01 -1.37
N ASN A 324 4.59 5.62 -0.31
CA ASN A 324 3.14 5.40 -0.31
C ASN A 324 2.45 6.53 0.46
N GLU A 325 1.23 6.91 0.05
CA GLU A 325 0.26 7.59 0.93
C GLU A 325 -1.04 6.79 0.98
N TYR A 326 -1.37 6.30 2.17
CA TYR A 326 -2.62 5.64 2.51
C TYR A 326 -3.61 6.66 3.05
N THR A 327 -4.75 6.85 2.40
CA THR A 327 -5.80 7.77 2.85
C THR A 327 -7.00 6.97 3.35
N MET A 328 -7.22 6.98 4.66
CA MET A 328 -8.29 6.23 5.32
C MET A 328 -9.41 7.17 5.74
N PHE A 329 -10.65 6.73 5.53
CA PHE A 329 -11.83 7.39 6.08
C PHE A 329 -12.31 6.62 7.31
N ILE A 330 -12.29 7.26 8.47
CA ILE A 330 -12.64 6.64 9.76
C ILE A 330 -13.95 7.24 10.24
N ARG A 331 -15.03 6.49 10.05
CA ARG A 331 -16.38 6.92 10.46
C ARG A 331 -16.51 6.93 11.98
N GLY A 332 -17.25 7.89 12.52
CA GLY A 332 -17.42 8.08 13.97
C GLY A 332 -16.27 8.84 14.66
N SER A 333 -15.12 8.91 14.01
CA SER A 333 -13.90 9.53 14.53
C SER A 333 -13.75 11.00 14.07
N GLY A 334 -14.76 11.84 14.30
CA GLY A 334 -14.77 13.24 13.83
C GLY A 334 -15.37 14.20 14.85
N GLY A 335 -15.49 15.48 14.48
CA GLY A 335 -16.12 16.51 15.32
C GLY A 335 -15.18 17.14 16.33
N PHE A 336 -13.87 16.98 16.12
CA PHE A 336 -12.81 17.54 16.96
C PHE A 336 -12.42 18.98 16.57
N GLY A 337 -13.06 19.56 15.55
CA GLY A 337 -12.86 20.96 15.15
C GLY A 337 -11.63 21.20 14.29
N GLY A 338 -11.13 20.18 13.60
CA GLY A 338 -9.94 20.25 12.74
C GLY A 338 -10.21 20.85 11.34
N LYS A 339 -9.16 20.91 10.52
CA LYS A 339 -9.26 21.34 9.11
C LYS A 339 -10.17 20.40 8.33
N LYS A 340 -11.03 20.96 7.46
CA LYS A 340 -11.93 20.17 6.60
C LYS A 340 -11.32 19.79 5.27
N GLU A 341 -10.36 20.56 4.78
CA GLU A 341 -9.72 20.38 3.49
C GLU A 341 -8.21 20.25 3.67
N GLY A 342 -7.60 19.33 2.92
CA GLY A 342 -6.16 19.11 2.94
C GLY A 342 -5.44 20.06 1.98
N ALA A 343 -4.14 20.19 2.18
CA ALA A 343 -3.27 20.95 1.27
C ALA A 343 -3.06 20.19 -0.05
N ASP A 344 -2.81 20.93 -1.14
CA ASP A 344 -2.35 20.35 -2.40
C ASP A 344 -0.89 19.88 -2.26
N ARG A 345 -0.67 18.59 -2.49
CA ARG A 345 0.62 17.89 -2.49
C ARG A 345 0.97 17.36 -3.89
N GLY A 346 0.35 17.90 -4.94
CA GLY A 346 0.63 17.53 -6.32
C GLY A 346 -0.06 16.23 -6.72
N ALA A 347 0.71 15.27 -7.23
CA ALA A 347 0.15 14.04 -7.82
C ALA A 347 -0.68 13.22 -6.82
N SER A 348 -0.31 13.21 -5.52
CA SER A 348 -1.01 12.45 -4.48
C SER A 348 -2.40 12.99 -4.14
N THR A 349 -2.62 14.30 -4.31
CA THR A 349 -3.92 14.96 -4.04
C THR A 349 -4.66 15.41 -5.31
N ALA A 350 -4.12 15.10 -6.48
CA ALA A 350 -4.72 15.49 -7.75
C ALA A 350 -6.13 14.92 -7.93
N THR A 351 -7.05 15.76 -8.40
CA THR A 351 -8.46 15.38 -8.63
C THR A 351 -8.62 14.44 -9.83
N ASN A 352 -7.70 14.50 -10.80
CA ASN A 352 -7.63 13.63 -11.98
C ASN A 352 -8.99 13.47 -12.67
N GLN A 353 -9.59 14.60 -13.05
CA GLN A 353 -10.86 14.60 -13.78
C GLN A 353 -10.68 13.92 -15.15
N ILE A 354 -11.56 12.97 -15.45
CA ILE A 354 -11.54 12.23 -16.71
C ILE A 354 -11.95 13.18 -17.85
N PRO A 355 -11.24 13.19 -19.00
CA PRO A 355 -11.60 14.01 -20.14
C PRO A 355 -12.98 13.65 -20.73
N ASN A 356 -13.72 14.65 -21.21
CA ASN A 356 -15.00 14.44 -21.90
C ASN A 356 -14.80 13.96 -23.36
N ARG A 357 -14.10 12.83 -23.52
CA ARG A 357 -13.85 12.13 -24.79
C ARG A 357 -13.81 10.62 -24.55
N LYS A 358 -13.85 9.83 -25.62
CA LYS A 358 -13.68 8.36 -25.51
C LYS A 358 -12.29 8.01 -24.94
N PRO A 359 -12.17 6.91 -24.17
CA PRO A 359 -10.87 6.40 -23.76
C PRO A 359 -10.01 6.08 -24.97
N ASP A 360 -8.70 6.30 -24.85
CA ASP A 360 -7.71 5.90 -25.85
C ASP A 360 -7.55 4.38 -25.88
N HIS A 361 -7.59 3.76 -24.70
CA HIS A 361 -7.53 2.31 -24.53
C HIS A 361 -8.54 1.84 -23.48
N VAL A 362 -9.06 0.64 -23.69
CA VAL A 362 -9.92 -0.08 -22.75
C VAL A 362 -9.41 -1.50 -22.63
N VAL A 363 -9.14 -1.95 -21.41
CA VAL A 363 -8.72 -3.32 -21.12
C VAL A 363 -9.70 -3.94 -20.13
N GLN A 364 -10.25 -5.11 -20.47
CA GLN A 364 -11.12 -5.87 -19.58
C GLN A 364 -10.39 -7.11 -19.07
N GLU A 365 -10.51 -7.39 -17.78
CA GLU A 365 -9.95 -8.58 -17.14
C GLU A 365 -10.96 -9.17 -16.16
N LYS A 366 -11.27 -10.46 -16.33
CA LYS A 366 -12.13 -11.20 -15.41
C LYS A 366 -11.30 -11.70 -14.24
N THR A 367 -11.68 -11.29 -13.03
CA THR A 367 -11.05 -11.78 -11.80
C THR A 367 -11.45 -13.23 -11.53
N HIS A 368 -10.61 -13.99 -10.82
CA HIS A 368 -10.97 -15.32 -10.33
C HIS A 368 -11.89 -15.21 -9.10
N GLU A 369 -12.72 -16.23 -8.84
CA GLU A 369 -13.50 -16.29 -7.59
C GLU A 369 -12.56 -16.36 -6.36
N ASP A 370 -11.44 -17.07 -6.48
CA ASP A 370 -10.38 -17.14 -5.47
C ASP A 370 -9.37 -15.97 -5.51
N GLN A 371 -9.63 -14.89 -6.26
CA GLN A 371 -8.64 -13.81 -6.44
C GLN A 371 -8.20 -13.19 -5.10
N ALA A 372 -9.15 -12.98 -4.18
CA ALA A 372 -8.87 -12.44 -2.85
C ALA A 372 -8.07 -13.43 -1.98
N ALA A 373 -8.36 -14.73 -2.11
CA ALA A 373 -7.64 -15.80 -1.41
C ALA A 373 -6.17 -15.89 -1.83
N LEU A 374 -5.89 -15.61 -3.11
CA LEU A 374 -4.52 -15.54 -3.62
C LEU A 374 -3.82 -14.22 -3.25
N TYR A 375 -4.48 -13.07 -3.50
CA TYR A 375 -3.87 -11.75 -3.29
C TYR A 375 -3.45 -11.52 -1.83
N ARG A 376 -4.26 -11.96 -0.86
CA ARG A 376 -3.96 -11.81 0.58
C ARG A 376 -2.63 -12.43 1.01
N LEU A 377 -2.14 -13.43 0.29
CA LEU A 377 -0.83 -14.06 0.55
C LEU A 377 0.34 -13.09 0.31
N SER A 378 0.07 -11.94 -0.32
CA SER A 378 1.04 -10.84 -0.47
C SER A 378 1.09 -9.91 0.74
N GLY A 379 0.26 -10.06 1.78
CA GLY A 379 0.44 -9.37 3.07
C GLY A 379 -0.81 -8.78 3.72
N ASP A 380 -1.92 -8.58 2.99
CA ASP A 380 -3.16 -8.08 3.56
C ASP A 380 -4.08 -9.23 4.00
N TRP A 381 -3.95 -9.61 5.27
CA TRP A 381 -4.65 -10.75 5.88
C TRP A 381 -6.05 -10.41 6.39
N ASN A 382 -6.58 -9.20 6.17
CA ASN A 382 -7.86 -8.76 6.71
C ASN A 382 -8.98 -9.78 6.40
N PRO A 383 -9.70 -10.29 7.42
CA PRO A 383 -10.69 -11.34 7.23
C PRO A 383 -11.88 -10.93 6.36
N LEU A 384 -12.13 -9.62 6.19
CA LEU A 384 -13.16 -9.06 5.29
C LEU A 384 -13.10 -9.63 3.86
N HIS A 385 -11.92 -10.09 3.44
CA HIS A 385 -11.64 -10.56 2.08
C HIS A 385 -11.71 -12.08 1.91
N ILE A 386 -12.01 -12.83 2.97
CA ILE A 386 -12.04 -14.31 2.90
C ILE A 386 -13.11 -14.95 3.78
N ASP A 387 -13.42 -14.36 4.94
CA ASP A 387 -14.34 -14.91 5.93
C ASP A 387 -15.75 -14.31 5.74
N PRO A 388 -16.77 -15.10 5.37
CA PRO A 388 -18.14 -14.63 5.18
C PRO A 388 -18.75 -13.98 6.43
N ASP A 389 -18.45 -14.48 7.63
CA ASP A 389 -19.02 -13.95 8.87
C ASP A 389 -18.47 -12.54 9.12
N MET A 390 -17.16 -12.36 8.92
CA MET A 390 -16.52 -11.05 9.05
C MET A 390 -16.95 -10.08 7.94
N ALA A 391 -17.18 -10.58 6.71
CA ALA A 391 -17.73 -9.78 5.63
C ALA A 391 -19.15 -9.27 5.94
N ALA A 392 -20.00 -10.14 6.51
CA ALA A 392 -21.34 -9.78 6.93
C ALA A 392 -21.34 -8.73 8.05
N VAL A 393 -20.43 -8.80 9.02
CA VAL A 393 -20.25 -7.75 10.03
C VAL A 393 -19.85 -6.41 9.38
N GLY A 394 -19.04 -6.46 8.31
CA GLY A 394 -18.70 -5.30 7.49
C GLY A 394 -19.85 -4.74 6.64
N GLY A 395 -20.99 -5.44 6.59
CA GLY A 395 -22.16 -5.07 5.79
C GLY A 395 -22.10 -5.55 4.33
N PHE A 396 -21.33 -6.59 4.05
CA PHE A 396 -21.21 -7.19 2.72
C PHE A 396 -21.84 -8.59 2.68
N ASP A 397 -22.56 -8.89 1.60
CA ASP A 397 -23.24 -10.19 1.45
C ASP A 397 -22.25 -11.35 1.29
N ILE A 398 -21.06 -11.07 0.74
CA ILE A 398 -19.96 -12.01 0.55
C ILE A 398 -18.62 -11.27 0.72
N PRO A 399 -17.51 -12.00 0.97
CA PRO A 399 -16.18 -11.39 1.00
C PRO A 399 -15.87 -10.60 -0.28
N ILE A 400 -15.38 -9.38 -0.10
CA ILE A 400 -15.05 -8.47 -1.20
C ILE A 400 -13.58 -8.62 -1.60
N LEU A 401 -13.26 -8.32 -2.85
CA LEU A 401 -11.87 -8.24 -3.30
C LEU A 401 -11.18 -7.00 -2.68
N HIS A 402 -9.90 -7.12 -2.35
CA HIS A 402 -9.09 -6.01 -1.86
C HIS A 402 -9.10 -4.85 -2.87
N GLY A 403 -9.28 -3.62 -2.38
CA GLY A 403 -9.14 -2.43 -3.22
C GLY A 403 -7.75 -2.36 -3.88
N LEU A 404 -6.70 -2.72 -3.13
CA LEU A 404 -5.32 -2.77 -3.62
C LEU A 404 -5.09 -3.87 -4.67
N CYS A 405 -5.89 -4.94 -4.69
CA CYS A 405 -5.87 -5.91 -5.80
C CYS A 405 -6.43 -5.30 -7.09
N SER A 406 -7.56 -4.61 -7.01
CA SER A 406 -8.13 -3.88 -8.17
C SER A 406 -7.20 -2.78 -8.68
N PHE A 407 -6.51 -2.09 -7.75
CA PHE A 407 -5.44 -1.14 -8.05
C PHE A 407 -4.27 -1.81 -8.78
N GLY A 408 -3.82 -2.97 -8.32
CA GLY A 408 -2.75 -3.74 -8.97
C GLY A 408 -3.12 -4.21 -10.37
N ILE A 409 -4.36 -4.69 -10.57
CA ILE A 409 -4.89 -5.07 -11.89
C ILE A 409 -4.86 -3.87 -12.85
N ALA A 410 -5.36 -2.71 -12.42
CA ALA A 410 -5.34 -1.50 -13.24
C ALA A 410 -3.91 -1.01 -13.54
N GLY A 411 -3.02 -1.06 -12.53
CA GLY A 411 -1.60 -0.76 -12.67
C GLY A 411 -0.93 -1.66 -13.70
N LYS A 412 -1.19 -2.97 -13.65
CA LYS A 412 -0.71 -3.96 -14.63
C LYS A 412 -1.21 -3.66 -16.05
N HIS A 413 -2.48 -3.28 -16.21
CA HIS A 413 -3.02 -2.90 -17.52
C HIS A 413 -2.28 -1.69 -18.10
N ILE A 414 -2.03 -0.65 -17.30
CA ILE A 414 -1.32 0.56 -17.74
C ILE A 414 0.16 0.25 -17.99
N PHE A 415 0.79 -0.53 -17.13
CA PHE A 415 2.18 -0.98 -17.28
C PHE A 415 2.41 -1.72 -18.59
N LYS A 416 1.49 -2.61 -18.96
CA LYS A 416 1.51 -3.30 -20.25
C LYS A 416 1.23 -2.36 -21.43
N THR A 417 0.24 -1.47 -21.29
CA THR A 417 -0.26 -0.64 -22.40
C THR A 417 0.70 0.50 -22.76
N TYR A 418 1.28 1.17 -21.75
CA TYR A 418 2.03 2.41 -21.95
C TYR A 418 3.50 2.33 -21.55
N CYS A 419 3.90 1.36 -20.73
CA CYS A 419 5.29 1.19 -20.31
C CYS A 419 6.02 0.08 -21.05
N ASN A 420 5.35 -0.69 -21.92
CA ASN A 420 5.91 -1.89 -22.57
C ASN A 420 6.56 -2.85 -21.55
N ASN A 421 5.96 -2.98 -20.37
CA ASN A 421 6.50 -3.73 -19.22
C ASN A 421 7.89 -3.27 -18.72
N ASN A 422 8.34 -2.05 -19.05
CA ASN A 422 9.57 -1.48 -18.52
C ASN A 422 9.28 -0.73 -17.19
N PRO A 423 9.77 -1.21 -16.03
CA PRO A 423 9.49 -0.59 -14.72
C PRO A 423 10.02 0.84 -14.61
N GLU A 424 11.11 1.18 -15.32
CA GLU A 424 11.67 2.54 -15.35
C GLU A 424 10.71 3.57 -15.94
N SER A 425 9.69 3.13 -16.68
CA SER A 425 8.72 4.03 -17.32
C SER A 425 7.51 4.38 -16.45
N PHE A 426 7.36 3.76 -15.29
CA PHE A 426 6.20 3.93 -14.40
C PHE A 426 6.60 4.75 -13.16
N LYS A 427 6.22 6.03 -13.11
CA LYS A 427 6.67 6.94 -12.05
C LYS A 427 5.81 6.87 -10.80
N ASN A 428 4.51 7.01 -10.95
CA ASN A 428 3.58 6.99 -9.82
C ASN A 428 2.18 6.57 -10.25
N ILE A 429 1.35 6.24 -9.28
CA ILE A 429 -0.07 5.92 -9.46
C ILE A 429 -0.86 6.50 -8.30
N LYS A 430 -1.98 7.14 -8.61
CA LYS A 430 -2.94 7.68 -7.65
C LYS A 430 -4.33 7.14 -7.97
N VAL A 431 -5.08 6.70 -6.97
CA VAL A 431 -6.46 6.22 -7.13
C VAL A 431 -7.37 6.68 -6.00
N ARG A 432 -8.67 6.74 -6.28
CA ARG A 432 -9.73 6.75 -5.26
C ARG A 432 -10.61 5.52 -5.41
N PHE A 433 -10.78 4.77 -4.32
CA PHE A 433 -11.72 3.66 -4.25
C PHE A 433 -13.15 4.20 -4.09
N ALA A 434 -14.05 3.75 -4.96
CA ALA A 434 -15.42 4.26 -5.07
C ALA A 434 -16.46 3.22 -4.63
N LYS A 435 -16.35 1.98 -5.11
CA LYS A 435 -17.24 0.86 -4.78
C LYS A 435 -16.43 -0.43 -4.64
N THR A 436 -17.00 -1.41 -3.95
CA THR A 436 -16.41 -2.73 -3.77
C THR A 436 -16.52 -3.59 -5.03
N VAL A 437 -15.67 -4.61 -5.10
CA VAL A 437 -15.64 -5.64 -6.15
C VAL A 437 -15.90 -6.99 -5.51
N THR A 438 -16.73 -7.79 -6.16
CA THR A 438 -16.88 -9.20 -5.82
C THR A 438 -15.86 -10.02 -6.62
N PRO A 439 -15.06 -10.89 -5.98
CA PRO A 439 -14.19 -11.81 -6.72
C PRO A 439 -14.99 -12.62 -7.76
N GLY A 440 -14.51 -12.70 -9.00
CA GLY A 440 -15.23 -13.29 -10.13
C GLY A 440 -15.79 -12.27 -11.14
N GLU A 441 -15.92 -10.99 -10.74
CA GLU A 441 -16.36 -9.91 -11.63
C GLU A 441 -15.30 -9.53 -12.68
N THR A 442 -15.78 -8.91 -13.76
CA THR A 442 -14.93 -8.38 -14.82
C THR A 442 -14.64 -6.90 -14.58
N LEU A 443 -13.36 -6.56 -14.47
CA LEU A 443 -12.88 -5.19 -14.31
C LEU A 443 -12.48 -4.61 -15.67
N GLU A 444 -13.09 -3.49 -16.04
CA GLU A 444 -12.76 -2.70 -17.21
C GLU A 444 -11.93 -1.48 -16.79
N THR A 445 -10.69 -1.38 -17.27
CA THR A 445 -9.82 -0.21 -17.11
C THR A 445 -9.87 0.64 -18.37
N SER A 446 -10.53 1.80 -18.28
CA SER A 446 -10.55 2.82 -19.34
C SER A 446 -9.44 3.83 -19.10
N MET A 447 -8.67 4.16 -20.14
CA MET A 447 -7.46 4.97 -20.05
C MET A 447 -7.46 6.12 -21.06
N TRP A 448 -7.04 7.31 -20.60
CA TRP A 448 -6.90 8.53 -21.39
C TRP A 448 -5.50 9.09 -21.17
N ARG A 449 -4.71 9.20 -22.23
CA ARG A 449 -3.36 9.76 -22.17
C ARG A 449 -3.38 11.25 -22.47
N GLU A 450 -2.88 12.04 -21.53
CA GLU A 450 -2.67 13.48 -21.61
C GLU A 450 -1.17 13.76 -21.33
N GLY A 451 -0.36 13.81 -22.39
CA GLY A 451 1.09 13.96 -22.28
C GLY A 451 1.79 12.81 -21.54
N ASN A 452 2.43 13.12 -20.42
CA ASN A 452 3.06 12.14 -19.53
C ASN A 452 2.10 11.47 -18.56
N LYS A 453 0.82 11.87 -18.53
CA LYS A 453 -0.16 11.38 -17.56
C LYS A 453 -1.20 10.50 -18.24
N VAL A 454 -1.46 9.34 -17.66
CA VAL A 454 -2.54 8.44 -18.07
C VAL A 454 -3.62 8.53 -17.01
N LEU A 455 -4.68 9.28 -17.30
CA LEU A 455 -5.90 9.31 -16.49
C LEU A 455 -6.63 7.99 -16.71
N PHE A 456 -7.20 7.41 -15.67
CA PHE A 456 -7.93 6.16 -15.82
C PHE A 456 -9.11 6.02 -14.86
N GLN A 457 -9.98 5.07 -15.17
CA GLN A 457 -11.11 4.66 -14.35
C GLN A 457 -11.27 3.15 -14.44
N VAL A 458 -11.71 2.51 -13.35
CA VAL A 458 -12.05 1.09 -13.34
C VAL A 458 -13.54 0.92 -13.07
N ARG A 459 -14.19 0.07 -13.87
CA ARG A 459 -15.62 -0.24 -13.77
C ARG A 459 -15.83 -1.75 -13.68
N SER A 460 -16.75 -2.20 -12.83
CA SER A 460 -17.29 -3.57 -12.91
C SER A 460 -18.25 -3.64 -14.10
N VAL A 461 -17.95 -4.50 -15.06
CA VAL A 461 -18.73 -4.64 -16.30
C VAL A 461 -20.15 -5.11 -15.98
N GLU A 462 -20.29 -6.08 -15.09
CA GLU A 462 -21.56 -6.71 -14.72
C GLU A 462 -22.51 -5.73 -14.03
N ARG A 463 -21.99 -4.85 -13.16
CA ARG A 463 -22.81 -3.90 -12.37
C ARG A 463 -22.88 -2.50 -12.96
N ASP A 464 -22.11 -2.22 -14.02
CA ASP A 464 -21.90 -0.88 -14.54
C ASP A 464 -21.48 0.13 -13.44
N ALA A 465 -20.65 -0.34 -12.51
CA ALA A 465 -20.32 0.36 -11.29
C ALA A 465 -18.86 0.83 -11.30
N ILE A 466 -18.63 2.12 -11.11
CA ILE A 466 -17.27 2.66 -10.96
C ILE A 466 -16.66 2.18 -9.65
N ILE A 467 -15.52 1.48 -9.77
CA ILE A 467 -14.76 0.86 -8.69
C ILE A 467 -13.60 1.77 -8.27
N ILE A 468 -12.84 2.26 -9.26
CA ILE A 468 -11.75 3.22 -9.06
C ILE A 468 -12.05 4.46 -9.89
N SER A 469 -11.96 5.63 -9.25
CA SER A 469 -12.16 6.94 -9.86
C SER A 469 -11.01 7.89 -9.54
N ASN A 470 -11.03 9.09 -10.13
CA ASN A 470 -10.07 10.17 -9.88
C ASN A 470 -8.62 9.68 -9.89
N ALA A 471 -8.31 8.84 -10.88
CA ALA A 471 -7.10 8.05 -10.92
C ALA A 471 -6.19 8.45 -12.07
N ALA A 472 -4.88 8.37 -11.83
CA ALA A 472 -3.88 8.65 -12.83
C ALA A 472 -2.58 7.88 -12.57
N VAL A 473 -1.85 7.61 -13.64
CA VAL A 473 -0.44 7.20 -13.62
C VAL A 473 0.38 8.29 -14.29
N GLU A 474 1.46 8.75 -13.66
CA GLU A 474 2.48 9.50 -14.39
C GLU A 474 3.53 8.55 -14.96
N LEU A 475 3.86 8.76 -16.23
CA LEU A 475 4.88 8.04 -16.97
C LEU A 475 6.19 8.82 -16.91
N GLN A 476 7.30 8.11 -17.09
CA GLN A 476 8.63 8.70 -17.22
C GLN A 476 9.48 7.90 -18.21
N GLY A 477 10.75 8.30 -18.37
CA GLY A 477 11.71 7.57 -19.18
C GLY A 477 11.26 7.37 -20.63
N GLU A 478 11.40 6.15 -21.13
CA GLU A 478 11.14 5.84 -22.54
C GLU A 478 9.67 5.91 -22.92
N ALA A 479 8.74 5.69 -21.98
CA ALA A 479 7.31 5.82 -22.26
C ALA A 479 6.93 7.24 -22.70
N LEU A 480 7.71 8.27 -22.35
CA LEU A 480 7.49 9.65 -22.82
C LEU A 480 7.71 9.78 -24.35
N LYS A 481 8.59 8.97 -24.95
CA LYS A 481 8.87 9.01 -26.40
C LYS A 481 7.71 8.45 -27.22
N ALA A 482 6.96 7.52 -26.65
CA ALA A 482 5.76 6.95 -27.23
C ALA A 482 4.51 7.81 -26.99
N ALA A 483 4.66 9.02 -26.42
CA ALA A 483 3.53 9.93 -26.28
C ALA A 483 2.99 10.30 -27.66
N PRO A 484 1.67 10.21 -27.89
CA PRO A 484 1.08 10.92 -29.00
C PRO A 484 1.58 12.37 -28.91
N ALA A 485 1.94 12.98 -30.05
CA ALA A 485 2.23 14.41 -30.08
C ALA A 485 1.12 15.11 -29.29
N PRO A 486 1.45 16.04 -28.35
CA PRO A 486 0.44 16.74 -27.59
C PRO A 486 -0.64 17.16 -28.58
N ALA A 487 -1.89 16.75 -28.35
CA ALA A 487 -2.99 17.32 -29.10
C ALA A 487 -2.77 18.82 -28.99
N ALA A 488 -2.47 19.46 -30.13
CA ALA A 488 -1.99 20.84 -30.17
C ALA A 488 -2.80 21.59 -29.15
N GLU A 489 -2.11 22.07 -28.10
CA GLU A 489 -2.74 22.73 -26.97
C GLU A 489 -3.79 23.62 -27.59
N ALA A 490 -5.08 23.30 -27.38
CA ALA A 490 -6.14 24.06 -27.99
C ALA A 490 -5.96 25.42 -27.32
N ALA A 491 -5.27 26.32 -28.01
CA ALA A 491 -5.08 27.70 -27.63
C ALA A 491 -6.43 28.12 -27.08
N PRO A 492 -6.50 28.61 -25.82
CA PRO A 492 -7.74 28.74 -25.08
C PRO A 492 -8.77 29.28 -26.04
N ALA A 493 -9.75 28.43 -26.42
CA ALA A 493 -10.52 28.62 -27.64
C ALA A 493 -10.94 30.08 -27.67
N ALA A 494 -10.26 30.86 -28.52
CA ALA A 494 -10.48 32.28 -28.59
C ALA A 494 -11.95 32.40 -28.89
N ALA A 495 -12.66 33.07 -27.99
CA ALA A 495 -14.10 33.24 -28.02
C ALA A 495 -14.53 33.61 -29.45
N ALA A 496 -14.95 32.62 -30.21
CA ALA A 496 -15.61 32.79 -31.48
C ALA A 496 -17.11 32.74 -31.17
N GLY A 497 -17.61 33.87 -30.65
CA GLY A 497 -19.01 34.08 -30.26
C GLY A 497 -19.09 34.80 -28.92
N GLY A 498 -19.21 36.14 -28.98
CA GLY A 498 -18.97 37.05 -27.87
C GLY A 498 -19.87 36.93 -26.63
N ASP A 499 -19.42 37.58 -25.55
CA ASP A 499 -20.14 37.90 -24.29
C ASP A 499 -20.93 36.78 -23.55
N PHE A 500 -21.15 35.60 -24.13
CA PHE A 500 -22.05 34.55 -23.62
C PHE A 500 -21.44 33.14 -23.73
N LEU A 501 -21.34 32.46 -22.58
CA LEU A 501 -20.91 31.08 -22.43
C LEU A 501 -21.83 30.08 -23.16
N SER A 502 -23.12 30.40 -23.27
CA SER A 502 -24.12 29.57 -23.96
C SER A 502 -23.91 29.43 -25.47
N ALA A 503 -23.12 30.31 -26.11
CA ALA A 503 -22.87 30.25 -27.56
C ALA A 503 -22.31 28.89 -27.98
N ALA A 504 -21.37 28.34 -27.21
CA ALA A 504 -20.79 27.02 -27.44
C ALA A 504 -21.84 25.90 -27.29
N ALA A 505 -22.72 26.00 -26.29
CA ALA A 505 -23.80 25.03 -26.08
C ALA A 505 -24.79 25.01 -27.25
N PHE A 506 -25.19 26.18 -27.78
CA PHE A 506 -26.06 26.23 -28.96
C PHE A 506 -25.36 25.75 -30.24
N ALA A 507 -24.06 26.02 -30.40
CA ALA A 507 -23.27 25.48 -31.51
C ALA A 507 -23.21 23.94 -31.47
N GLN A 508 -23.07 23.35 -30.27
CA GLN A 508 -23.09 21.89 -30.07
C GLN A 508 -24.47 21.29 -30.31
N ILE A 509 -25.56 21.93 -29.85
CA ILE A 509 -26.94 21.49 -30.17
C ILE A 509 -27.17 21.53 -31.69
N LYS A 510 -26.72 22.60 -32.36
CA LYS A 510 -26.79 22.74 -33.82
C LYS A 510 -26.02 21.61 -34.51
N ALA A 511 -24.76 21.39 -34.16
CA ALA A 511 -23.93 20.32 -34.72
C ALA A 511 -24.52 18.92 -34.44
N GLY A 512 -25.16 18.73 -33.29
CA GLY A 512 -25.86 17.52 -32.92
C GLY A 512 -27.02 17.20 -33.87
N ILE A 513 -27.87 18.19 -34.15
CA ILE A 513 -28.98 18.10 -35.11
C ILE A 513 -28.47 17.95 -36.54
N ASP A 514 -27.45 18.72 -36.93
CA ASP A 514 -26.86 18.69 -38.27
C ASP A 514 -26.19 17.34 -38.59
N ALA A 515 -25.66 16.64 -37.59
CA ALA A 515 -25.03 15.33 -37.75
C ALA A 515 -26.02 14.14 -37.76
N MET A 516 -27.31 14.35 -37.50
CA MET A 516 -28.33 13.30 -37.60
C MET A 516 -28.62 12.93 -39.05
N SER A 517 -28.97 11.65 -39.27
CA SER A 517 -29.51 11.23 -40.56
C SER A 517 -30.83 11.99 -40.84
N PRO A 518 -31.21 12.21 -42.11
CA PRO A 518 -32.48 12.85 -42.43
C PRO A 518 -33.70 12.14 -41.80
N ALA A 519 -33.66 10.81 -41.67
CA ALA A 519 -34.73 10.03 -41.06
C ALA A 519 -34.84 10.28 -39.55
N ASP A 520 -33.72 10.31 -38.83
CA ASP A 520 -33.70 10.55 -37.38
C ASP A 520 -34.10 11.99 -37.06
N ARG A 521 -33.68 12.93 -37.89
CA ARG A 521 -34.03 14.34 -37.73
C ARG A 521 -35.53 14.57 -37.91
N GLN A 522 -36.15 13.96 -38.92
CA GLN A 522 -37.60 13.98 -39.11
C GLN A 522 -38.36 13.29 -37.96
N ALA A 523 -37.82 12.19 -37.42
CA ALA A 523 -38.40 11.55 -36.23
C ALA A 523 -38.37 12.47 -35.02
N GLN A 524 -37.29 13.24 -34.84
CA GLN A 524 -37.15 14.20 -33.76
C GLN A 524 -38.10 15.41 -33.93
N VAL A 525 -38.25 15.96 -35.13
CA VAL A 525 -39.25 17.01 -35.43
C VAL A 525 -40.68 16.50 -35.14
N LYS A 526 -41.02 15.28 -35.56
CA LYS A 526 -42.33 14.66 -35.28
C LYS A 526 -42.57 14.39 -33.79
N LYS A 527 -41.52 14.10 -33.02
CA LYS A 527 -41.60 13.86 -31.56
C LYS A 527 -41.75 15.17 -30.79
N VAL A 528 -40.98 16.20 -31.14
CA VAL A 528 -40.90 17.46 -30.40
C VAL A 528 -42.06 18.39 -30.77
N LYS A 529 -42.22 18.73 -32.06
CA LYS A 529 -43.26 19.63 -32.61
C LYS A 529 -43.38 20.98 -31.87
N ALA A 530 -42.24 21.59 -31.54
CA ALA A 530 -42.21 22.85 -30.79
C ALA A 530 -41.06 23.76 -31.26
N VAL A 531 -41.29 25.06 -31.15
CA VAL A 531 -40.27 26.11 -31.30
C VAL A 531 -39.89 26.64 -29.91
N PHE A 532 -38.63 26.48 -29.54
CA PHE A 532 -38.07 27.02 -28.29
C PHE A 532 -37.28 28.29 -28.59
N GLN A 533 -37.51 29.33 -27.81
CA GLN A 533 -36.69 30.53 -27.78
C GLN A 533 -36.05 30.66 -26.40
N PHE A 534 -34.80 31.08 -26.36
CA PHE A 534 -34.02 31.30 -25.16
C PHE A 534 -33.64 32.76 -25.07
N GLU A 535 -33.90 33.38 -23.92
CA GLU A 535 -33.52 34.74 -23.60
C GLU A 535 -32.52 34.68 -22.44
N LEU A 536 -31.24 34.85 -22.76
CA LEU A 536 -30.15 34.65 -21.80
C LEU A 536 -29.59 35.99 -21.37
N THR A 537 -29.25 36.12 -20.09
CA THR A 537 -28.56 37.30 -19.54
C THR A 537 -27.22 36.90 -18.96
N ASN A 538 -26.13 37.54 -19.41
CA ASN A 538 -24.78 37.27 -18.89
C ASN A 538 -24.49 38.07 -17.61
N ALA A 539 -23.32 37.84 -16.99
CA ALA A 539 -22.91 38.55 -15.78
C ALA A 539 -22.78 40.08 -15.95
N ALA A 540 -22.54 40.55 -17.18
CA ALA A 540 -22.46 41.97 -17.54
C ALA A 540 -23.83 42.62 -17.81
N GLY A 541 -24.94 41.87 -17.66
CA GLY A 541 -26.30 42.37 -17.88
C GLY A 541 -26.70 42.52 -19.36
N LYS A 542 -25.88 42.05 -20.30
CA LYS A 542 -26.25 41.98 -21.73
C LYS A 542 -27.25 40.82 -21.92
N THR A 543 -28.07 40.91 -22.96
CA THR A 543 -28.99 39.83 -23.35
C THR A 543 -28.64 39.22 -24.71
N ALA A 544 -28.75 37.89 -24.81
CA ALA A 544 -28.64 37.14 -26.06
C ALA A 544 -29.92 36.32 -26.27
N THR A 545 -30.32 36.17 -27.52
CA THR A 545 -31.48 35.35 -27.88
C THR A 545 -31.03 34.20 -28.79
N TYR A 546 -31.53 33.00 -28.54
CA TYR A 546 -31.31 31.83 -29.39
C TYR A 546 -32.63 31.11 -29.65
N HIS A 547 -32.69 30.33 -30.72
CA HIS A 547 -33.85 29.47 -31.00
C HIS A 547 -33.45 28.04 -31.36
N VAL A 548 -34.34 27.11 -31.04
CA VAL A 548 -34.34 25.71 -31.48
C VAL A 548 -35.73 25.45 -32.07
N ASP A 549 -35.83 25.42 -33.40
CA ASP A 549 -37.07 25.12 -34.12
C ASP A 549 -37.08 23.64 -34.53
N LEU A 550 -37.91 22.85 -33.85
CA LEU A 550 -38.19 21.46 -34.22
C LEU A 550 -39.67 21.29 -34.59
N LYS A 551 -40.23 22.29 -35.28
CA LYS A 551 -41.65 22.33 -35.68
C LYS A 551 -41.87 22.78 -37.12
N ASN A 552 -41.27 23.90 -37.54
CA ASN A 552 -41.60 24.56 -38.81
C ASN A 552 -40.62 24.22 -39.94
N GLY A 553 -39.50 23.55 -39.65
CA GLY A 553 -38.70 22.85 -40.65
C GLY A 553 -37.98 23.74 -41.68
N GLU A 554 -37.38 24.86 -41.29
CA GLU A 554 -36.62 25.70 -42.25
C GLU A 554 -35.16 25.24 -42.41
N GLY A 555 -35.00 24.11 -43.12
CA GLY A 555 -33.81 23.74 -43.90
C GLY A 555 -34.34 23.18 -45.23
N SER A 556 -33.50 23.04 -46.27
CA SER A 556 -33.94 22.65 -47.63
C SER A 556 -34.81 21.39 -47.73
N ASN A 557 -35.00 20.61 -46.65
CA ASN A 557 -35.81 19.40 -46.56
C ASN A 557 -36.80 19.31 -45.35
N GLY A 558 -37.09 20.37 -44.58
CA GLY A 558 -38.09 20.28 -43.49
C GLY A 558 -37.56 19.83 -42.11
N ASP A 559 -36.30 20.15 -41.81
CA ASP A 559 -35.46 19.36 -40.90
C ASP A 559 -35.21 19.96 -39.49
N GLY A 560 -35.73 21.15 -39.19
CA GLY A 560 -35.50 21.86 -37.94
C GLY A 560 -34.17 22.62 -37.90
N SER A 561 -34.09 23.66 -37.08
CA SER A 561 -32.99 24.62 -37.08
C SER A 561 -32.60 25.11 -35.69
N VAL A 562 -31.33 25.48 -35.53
CA VAL A 562 -30.80 26.13 -34.34
C VAL A 562 -30.01 27.34 -34.77
N GLY A 563 -30.24 28.49 -34.15
CA GLY A 563 -29.55 29.72 -34.51
C GLY A 563 -29.59 30.78 -33.42
N GLU A 564 -28.69 31.74 -33.56
CA GLU A 564 -28.72 32.99 -32.81
C GLU A 564 -29.84 33.90 -33.35
N GLY A 565 -30.45 34.66 -32.44
CA GLY A 565 -31.61 35.50 -32.70
C GLY A 565 -32.95 34.85 -32.34
N PRO A 566 -34.03 35.65 -32.31
CA PRO A 566 -35.38 35.16 -32.04
C PRO A 566 -35.82 34.16 -33.11
N ALA A 567 -36.71 33.26 -32.74
CA ALA A 567 -37.27 32.31 -33.70
C ALA A 567 -38.01 33.03 -34.83
N LYS A 568 -37.92 32.53 -36.06
CA LYS A 568 -38.72 33.03 -37.18
C LYS A 568 -40.17 32.59 -37.00
N GLY A 569 -40.97 33.44 -36.36
CA GLY A 569 -42.38 33.18 -36.03
C GLY A 569 -42.64 33.09 -34.53
N LYS A 570 -43.86 32.68 -34.15
CA LYS A 570 -44.25 32.61 -32.73
C LYS A 570 -43.60 31.41 -32.05
N ALA A 571 -42.71 31.65 -31.08
CA ALA A 571 -42.18 30.60 -30.22
C ALA A 571 -43.30 29.95 -29.38
N ASP A 572 -43.31 28.62 -29.30
CA ASP A 572 -44.24 27.88 -28.46
C ASP A 572 -43.85 27.98 -26.98
N VAL A 573 -42.54 28.08 -26.72
CA VAL A 573 -41.95 28.19 -25.38
C VAL A 573 -40.82 29.22 -25.43
N VAL A 574 -40.86 30.21 -24.53
CA VAL A 574 -39.78 31.16 -24.28
C VAL A 574 -39.19 30.88 -22.91
N ILE A 575 -37.88 30.68 -22.84
CA ILE A 575 -37.14 30.32 -21.63
C ILE A 575 -36.15 31.44 -21.32
N SER A 576 -36.38 32.17 -20.24
CA SER A 576 -35.50 33.24 -19.79
C SER A 576 -34.69 32.78 -18.58
N THR A 577 -33.35 32.86 -18.65
CA THR A 577 -32.45 32.47 -17.55
C THR A 577 -31.09 33.16 -17.65
N LYS A 578 -30.23 32.97 -16.64
CA LYS A 578 -28.84 33.44 -16.71
C LYS A 578 -28.04 32.52 -17.64
N ASP A 579 -27.07 33.11 -18.34
CA ASP A 579 -26.20 32.42 -19.28
C ASP A 579 -25.48 31.19 -18.65
N GLU A 580 -24.90 31.36 -17.47
CA GLU A 580 -24.27 30.28 -16.68
C GLU A 580 -25.26 29.17 -16.28
N VAL A 581 -26.48 29.55 -15.91
CA VAL A 581 -27.54 28.60 -15.51
C VAL A 581 -28.00 27.75 -16.70
N PHE A 582 -28.02 28.33 -17.90
CA PHE A 582 -28.30 27.58 -19.13
C PHE A 582 -27.17 26.59 -19.44
N VAL A 583 -25.90 26.96 -19.26
CA VAL A 583 -24.75 26.06 -19.47
C VAL A 583 -24.79 24.87 -18.50
N ASP A 584 -25.09 25.12 -17.22
CA ASP A 584 -25.27 24.05 -16.24
C ASP A 584 -26.46 23.14 -16.56
N LEU A 585 -27.54 23.71 -17.11
CA LEU A 585 -28.69 22.94 -17.57
C LEU A 585 -28.35 22.09 -18.80
N ALA A 586 -27.64 22.65 -19.78
CA ALA A 586 -27.27 21.98 -21.03
C ALA A 586 -26.25 20.85 -20.80
N SER A 587 -25.29 21.05 -19.89
CA SER A 587 -24.31 20.03 -19.47
C SER A 587 -24.91 18.97 -18.52
N GLY A 588 -26.12 19.21 -18.01
CA GLY A 588 -26.80 18.32 -17.07
C GLY A 588 -26.28 18.40 -15.63
N LYS A 589 -25.50 19.42 -15.28
CA LYS A 589 -25.09 19.75 -13.90
C LYS A 589 -26.26 20.27 -13.07
N ALA A 590 -27.26 20.87 -13.72
CA ALA A 590 -28.46 21.38 -13.06
C ALA A 590 -29.76 20.70 -13.54
N ASN A 591 -30.71 20.58 -12.63
CA ASN A 591 -32.02 20.00 -12.90
C ASN A 591 -33.04 21.09 -13.29
N ALA A 592 -33.68 20.94 -14.45
CA ALA A 592 -34.64 21.90 -15.00
C ALA A 592 -35.82 22.21 -14.06
N GLN A 593 -36.40 21.19 -13.42
CA GLN A 593 -37.54 21.37 -12.51
C GLN A 593 -37.12 22.14 -11.26
N LYS A 594 -35.96 21.82 -10.68
CA LYS A 594 -35.42 22.54 -9.52
C LYS A 594 -35.15 24.02 -9.86
N LEU A 595 -34.56 24.30 -11.01
CA LEU A 595 -34.27 25.66 -11.46
C LEU A 595 -35.55 26.46 -11.71
N PHE A 596 -36.58 25.85 -12.32
CA PHE A 596 -37.89 26.47 -12.49
C PHE A 596 -38.58 26.75 -11.15
N MET A 597 -38.61 25.79 -10.22
CA MET A 597 -39.19 25.97 -8.88
C MET A 597 -38.47 27.04 -8.05
N SER A 598 -37.15 27.20 -8.23
CA SER A 598 -36.37 28.27 -7.57
C SER A 598 -36.47 29.64 -8.25
N GLY A 599 -37.21 29.76 -9.36
CA GLY A 599 -37.35 31.00 -10.12
C GLY A 599 -36.12 31.41 -10.95
N GLN A 600 -35.11 30.55 -11.05
CA GLN A 600 -33.89 30.79 -11.84
C GLN A 600 -34.11 30.58 -13.34
N ILE A 601 -35.12 29.78 -13.70
CA ILE A 601 -35.64 29.68 -15.07
C ILE A 601 -37.08 30.20 -15.08
N LYS A 602 -37.38 31.11 -15.98
CA LYS A 602 -38.74 31.57 -16.27
C LYS A 602 -39.19 30.99 -17.61
N VAL A 603 -40.37 30.39 -17.64
CA VAL A 603 -40.96 29.82 -18.86
C VAL A 603 -42.23 30.57 -19.19
N LYS A 604 -42.35 31.07 -20.43
CA LYS A 604 -43.57 31.65 -21.00
C LYS A 604 -44.04 30.81 -22.18
N GLY A 605 -45.35 30.71 -22.39
CA GLY A 605 -45.95 29.90 -23.45
C GLY A 605 -46.42 28.54 -22.94
N GLN A 606 -46.32 27.51 -23.78
CA GLN A 606 -46.85 26.17 -23.49
C GLN A 606 -45.90 25.39 -22.57
N VAL A 607 -46.03 25.58 -21.25
CA VAL A 607 -45.13 25.03 -20.22
C VAL A 607 -44.94 23.51 -20.33
N MET A 608 -45.98 22.75 -20.73
CA MET A 608 -45.85 21.30 -20.92
C MET A 608 -44.85 20.91 -22.01
N LEU A 609 -44.67 21.74 -23.05
CA LEU A 609 -43.67 21.52 -24.09
C LEU A 609 -42.24 21.78 -23.60
N ALA A 610 -42.06 22.58 -22.54
CA ALA A 610 -40.73 22.82 -21.94
C ALA A 610 -40.10 21.53 -21.39
N THR A 611 -40.90 20.53 -21.01
CA THR A 611 -40.39 19.22 -20.58
C THR A 611 -39.66 18.47 -21.69
N LYS A 612 -40.04 18.69 -22.96
CA LYS A 612 -39.38 18.10 -24.14
C LYS A 612 -37.99 18.69 -24.41
N LEU A 613 -37.68 19.86 -23.87
CA LEU A 613 -36.33 20.42 -23.96
C LEU A 613 -35.31 19.52 -23.27
N GLY A 614 -35.69 18.89 -22.16
CA GLY A 614 -34.83 17.94 -21.46
C GLY A 614 -34.40 16.77 -22.37
N ASP A 615 -35.29 16.30 -23.24
CA ASP A 615 -34.97 15.24 -24.20
C ASP A 615 -33.99 15.74 -25.28
N ILE A 616 -34.11 16.99 -25.74
CA ILE A 616 -33.20 17.59 -26.73
C ILE A 616 -31.80 17.76 -26.14
N LEU A 617 -31.70 18.25 -24.90
CA LEU A 617 -30.42 18.43 -24.20
C LEU A 617 -29.77 17.08 -23.86
N LYS A 618 -30.56 16.08 -23.42
CA LYS A 618 -30.08 14.72 -23.16
C LYS A 618 -29.59 14.00 -24.42
N ALA A 619 -30.33 14.11 -25.52
CA ALA A 619 -29.95 13.46 -26.79
C ALA A 619 -28.64 14.01 -27.38
N ASN A 620 -28.29 15.26 -27.04
CA ASN A 620 -27.05 15.89 -27.48
C ASN A 620 -25.96 15.91 -26.39
N LYS A 621 -26.19 15.27 -25.23
CA LYS A 621 -25.30 15.28 -24.07
C LYS A 621 -23.94 14.62 -24.32
N SER A 622 -23.83 13.72 -25.29
CA SER A 622 -22.53 13.12 -25.67
C SER A 622 -21.71 14.00 -26.62
N LYS A 623 -22.23 15.18 -26.99
CA LYS A 623 -21.60 16.16 -27.90
C LYS A 623 -21.54 17.58 -27.29
N LEU A 624 -22.22 17.78 -26.15
CA LEU A 624 -22.17 18.94 -25.24
C LEU A 624 -21.12 18.66 -24.16
#